data_AF-A0A967ER43-F1
#
_entry.id   AF-A0A967ER43-F1
#
_cell.length_a   1.000
_cell.length_b   1.000
_cell.length_c   1.000
_cell.angle_alpha   90.00
_cell.angle_beta   90.00
_cell.angle_gamma   90.00
#
_symmetry.space_group_name_H-M   'P 1'
#
loop_
_entity.id
_entity.type
_entity.pdbx_description
1 polymer ?
#
loop_
_entity_poly.entity_id
_entity_poly.type
_entity_poly.pdbx_seq_one_letter_code
_entity_poly.pdbx_strand_id
1 'polypeptide(L)'
;MGKGKDESIEELVVDVINSQTLKRADFFYSLHIYRTIEEEGLKLKDASSATFFQYYFPRAKVYWAYPDYLDKDEEFSKFKGLCQKYKVGLFEIGEGEDKKGKVVDIAISTVSLIDNIFEKFQLAISPIQKYIEKSHKDKRLIEEINNKIYKELDHHIEETNKYLIYYPEPEYKRREISERIEGRNISLTLIDKLGEIENLSYKKHLHDLGAKYRTLIEDDYAIALGLIKKLWNANGLEYPEFQKDFEPVLLLNPRYRDHFLHQLHVFLLGCYIIDKLYNDESISAFEQKFGNPIEDMWLFASSYHDYNYNIQNYDKWINTFFEKTLFLNENPSRLKLDECYVKEDYMFKTKELCEAFGLNVDKITLLFFYEKIINKKNHGLLGALSLLKLFDQNYPPKIKRESLIKAARAIALHDEDIWKHFSGRSEGDFSQKKALEKLEFKDDPLSFLLIFCDTLQEWGRVGRDYEETEARLDDVGFSDNLMWVNISVRDEGAFNDKKNEIDRVKKFLLDKRFKITLSTREGLGSNIVDRFMEGE
;
A
#
# COMPACT_ATOMS: atom_id res chain seq x y z
N MET A 1 22.22 -19.49 -24.27
CA MET A 1 22.44 -18.16 -24.86
C MET A 1 23.80 -18.14 -25.53
N GLY A 2 23.82 -18.12 -26.88
CA GLY A 2 25.03 -18.31 -27.69
C GLY A 2 25.77 -17.00 -27.95
N LYS A 3 27.10 -17.06 -27.94
CA LYS A 3 27.99 -15.99 -28.42
C LYS A 3 28.04 -16.03 -29.96
N GLY A 4 27.26 -15.17 -30.60
CA GLY A 4 27.31 -14.88 -32.04
C GLY A 4 27.54 -13.40 -32.27
N LYS A 5 28.38 -13.05 -33.25
CA LYS A 5 28.85 -11.70 -33.57
C LYS A 5 27.74 -10.82 -34.16
N ASP A 6 27.66 -9.57 -33.70
CA ASP A 6 27.12 -8.38 -34.39
C ASP A 6 25.73 -8.44 -35.05
N GLU A 7 24.80 -9.25 -34.54
CA GLU A 7 23.37 -8.97 -34.71
C GLU A 7 22.88 -8.27 -33.44
N SER A 8 22.33 -7.05 -33.58
CA SER A 8 21.73 -6.32 -32.47
C SER A 8 20.79 -7.26 -31.73
N ILE A 9 21.04 -7.51 -30.45
CA ILE A 9 20.31 -8.50 -29.66
C ILE A 9 18.82 -8.18 -29.75
N GLU A 10 18.07 -9.03 -30.46
CA GLU A 10 16.61 -9.02 -30.43
C GLU A 10 16.21 -9.34 -28.98
N GLU A 11 15.56 -8.39 -28.31
CA GLU A 11 15.10 -8.56 -26.94
C GLU A 11 14.23 -9.82 -26.84
N LEU A 12 14.40 -10.59 -25.78
CA LEU A 12 13.65 -11.82 -25.55
C LEU A 12 12.69 -11.58 -24.40
N VAL A 13 11.38 -11.64 -24.67
CA VAL A 13 10.34 -11.56 -23.65
C VAL A 13 9.75 -12.95 -23.47
N VAL A 14 9.80 -13.48 -22.25
CA VAL A 14 9.26 -14.80 -21.92
C VAL A 14 8.30 -14.65 -20.74
N ASP A 15 7.05 -15.05 -20.96
CA ASP A 15 6.03 -15.10 -19.91
C ASP A 15 5.72 -16.56 -19.55
N VAL A 16 5.58 -16.88 -18.27
CA VAL A 16 5.56 -18.27 -17.77
C VAL A 16 4.16 -18.71 -17.36
N ILE A 17 3.68 -19.77 -18.00
CA ILE A 17 2.40 -20.43 -17.74
C ILE A 17 2.58 -21.42 -16.59
N ASN A 18 2.04 -21.14 -15.41
CA ASN A 18 2.13 -22.05 -14.26
C ASN A 18 0.91 -22.98 -14.11
N SER A 19 0.08 -23.15 -15.15
CA SER A 19 -1.16 -23.94 -15.06
C SER A 19 -0.92 -25.39 -15.44
N GLN A 20 -1.73 -26.31 -14.91
CA GLN A 20 -1.81 -27.69 -15.41
C GLN A 20 -2.75 -27.82 -16.62
N THR A 21 -3.71 -26.92 -16.77
CA THR A 21 -4.66 -26.87 -17.90
C THR A 21 -4.68 -25.47 -18.52
N LEU A 22 -4.92 -25.38 -19.82
CA LEU A 22 -4.90 -24.11 -20.53
C LEU A 22 -6.24 -23.89 -21.21
N LYS A 23 -7.00 -22.86 -20.82
CA LYS A 23 -8.16 -22.40 -21.59
C LYS A 23 -7.76 -21.24 -22.47
N ARG A 24 -8.14 -21.28 -23.74
CA ARG A 24 -7.80 -20.23 -24.71
C ARG A 24 -8.19 -18.83 -24.21
N ALA A 25 -9.36 -18.72 -23.59
CA ALA A 25 -9.92 -17.47 -23.09
C ALA A 25 -9.07 -16.81 -22.00
N ASP A 26 -8.24 -17.57 -21.27
CA ASP A 26 -7.42 -17.05 -20.17
C ASP A 26 -6.20 -16.28 -20.71
N PHE A 27 -5.78 -16.55 -21.95
CA PHE A 27 -4.59 -15.96 -22.57
C PHE A 27 -4.91 -15.06 -23.76
N PHE A 28 -6.05 -15.31 -24.42
CA PHE A 28 -6.57 -14.54 -25.53
C PHE A 28 -8.06 -14.28 -25.28
N TYR A 29 -8.37 -13.08 -24.77
CA TYR A 29 -9.72 -12.69 -24.37
C TYR A 29 -10.25 -11.56 -25.25
N SER A 30 -11.56 -11.33 -25.25
CA SER A 30 -12.11 -10.11 -25.86
C SER A 30 -11.97 -8.97 -24.87
N LEU A 31 -11.14 -7.97 -25.18
CA LEU A 31 -11.06 -6.76 -24.39
C LEU A 31 -11.98 -5.69 -24.97
N HIS A 32 -12.75 -5.04 -24.10
CA HIS A 32 -13.58 -3.91 -24.45
C HIS A 32 -12.99 -2.66 -23.81
N ILE A 33 -12.57 -1.70 -24.64
CA ILE A 33 -11.98 -0.43 -24.19
C ILE A 33 -13.04 0.66 -24.34
N TYR A 34 -13.52 1.20 -23.22
CA TYR A 34 -14.45 2.34 -23.17
C TYR A 34 -13.70 3.60 -22.72
N ARG A 35 -13.99 4.76 -23.31
CA ARG A 35 -13.43 6.05 -22.86
C ARG A 35 -14.35 6.78 -21.89
N THR A 36 -15.65 6.61 -22.06
CA THR A 36 -16.71 7.16 -21.20
C THR A 36 -17.87 6.14 -21.15
N ILE A 37 -18.80 6.33 -20.21
CA ILE A 37 -20.00 5.49 -20.06
C ILE A 37 -20.90 5.56 -21.32
N GLU A 38 -20.73 6.59 -22.14
CA GLU A 38 -21.62 6.92 -23.27
C GLU A 38 -21.08 6.47 -24.66
N GLU A 39 -19.82 6.01 -24.76
CA GLU A 39 -19.23 5.59 -26.04
C GLU A 39 -19.41 4.09 -26.33
N GLU A 40 -19.67 3.74 -27.61
CA GLU A 40 -19.55 2.37 -28.10
C GLU A 40 -18.06 1.97 -28.08
N GLY A 41 -17.62 1.32 -26.99
CA GLY A 41 -16.23 0.94 -26.77
C GLY A 41 -15.63 0.07 -27.87
N LEU A 42 -14.31 0.16 -28.04
CA LEU A 42 -13.55 -0.67 -28.99
C LEU A 42 -13.43 -2.10 -28.47
N LYS A 43 -13.96 -3.07 -29.24
CA LYS A 43 -13.81 -4.49 -28.95
C LYS A 43 -12.59 -5.07 -29.66
N LEU A 44 -11.53 -5.33 -28.90
CA LEU A 44 -10.37 -6.09 -29.36
C LEU A 44 -10.62 -7.58 -29.15
N LYS A 45 -10.76 -8.32 -30.24
CA LYS A 45 -10.87 -9.79 -30.17
C LYS A 45 -9.48 -10.39 -29.97
N ASP A 46 -9.40 -11.39 -29.11
CA ASP A 46 -8.18 -12.15 -28.81
C ASP A 46 -7.02 -11.28 -28.29
N ALA A 47 -7.30 -10.31 -27.43
CA ALA A 47 -6.31 -9.53 -26.70
C ALA A 47 -5.48 -10.43 -25.75
N SER A 48 -4.16 -10.22 -25.72
CA SER A 48 -3.21 -11.00 -24.91
C SER A 48 -2.02 -10.13 -24.46
N SER A 49 -1.43 -10.44 -23.30
CA SER A 49 -0.18 -9.79 -22.85
C SER A 49 0.96 -10.03 -23.85
N ALA A 50 1.03 -11.19 -24.48
CA ALA A 50 2.06 -11.48 -25.48
C ALA A 50 1.92 -10.63 -26.75
N THR A 51 0.69 -10.43 -27.24
CA THR A 51 0.42 -9.51 -28.36
C THR A 51 0.71 -8.06 -28.01
N PHE A 52 0.57 -7.71 -26.74
CA PHE A 52 0.92 -6.39 -26.22
C PHE A 52 2.44 -6.20 -26.22
N PHE A 53 3.22 -7.16 -25.71
CA PHE A 53 4.69 -7.06 -25.76
C PHE A 53 5.22 -6.93 -27.19
N GLN A 54 4.61 -7.61 -28.17
CA GLN A 54 4.97 -7.44 -29.58
C GLN A 54 4.71 -6.03 -30.12
N TYR A 55 3.78 -5.30 -29.51
CA TYR A 55 3.48 -3.92 -29.90
C TYR A 55 4.54 -2.94 -29.35
N TYR A 56 4.86 -3.04 -28.05
CA TYR A 56 5.81 -2.14 -27.39
C TYR A 56 7.27 -2.48 -27.69
N PHE A 57 7.54 -3.77 -27.90
CA PHE A 57 8.85 -4.30 -28.22
C PHE A 57 8.77 -5.01 -29.60
N PRO A 58 8.64 -4.23 -30.68
CA PRO A 58 8.40 -4.73 -32.05
C PRO A 58 9.50 -5.63 -32.59
N ARG A 59 10.71 -5.48 -32.04
CA ARG A 59 11.89 -6.30 -32.35
C ARG A 59 12.07 -7.46 -31.38
N ALA A 60 11.28 -7.53 -30.32
CA ALA A 60 11.40 -8.60 -29.35
C ALA A 60 10.76 -9.89 -29.86
N LYS A 61 11.38 -11.00 -29.52
CA LYS A 61 10.75 -12.32 -29.66
C LYS A 61 10.00 -12.60 -28.37
N VAL A 62 8.68 -12.71 -28.48
CA VAL A 62 7.80 -12.96 -27.33
C VAL A 62 7.43 -14.44 -27.28
N TYR A 63 7.62 -15.06 -26.13
CA TYR A 63 7.34 -16.48 -25.89
C TYR A 63 6.43 -16.67 -24.68
N TRP A 64 5.53 -17.65 -24.78
CA TRP A 64 4.93 -18.29 -23.62
C TRP A 64 5.74 -19.53 -23.27
N ALA A 65 6.31 -19.55 -22.06
CA ALA A 65 6.91 -20.73 -21.51
C ALA A 65 5.88 -21.55 -20.73
N TYR A 66 5.72 -22.84 -21.04
CA TYR A 66 4.73 -23.70 -20.41
C TYR A 66 5.35 -25.01 -19.93
N PRO A 67 4.87 -25.60 -18.83
CA PRO A 67 5.45 -26.79 -18.25
C PRO A 67 5.17 -28.03 -19.09
N ASP A 68 6.07 -29.02 -19.04
CA ASP A 68 5.88 -30.31 -19.72
C ASP A 68 4.76 -31.18 -19.11
N TYR A 69 4.30 -30.82 -17.91
CA TYR A 69 3.12 -31.39 -17.27
C TYR A 69 1.79 -30.74 -17.69
N LEU A 70 1.80 -29.75 -18.59
CA LEU A 70 0.58 -29.13 -19.09
C LEU A 70 -0.25 -30.16 -19.89
N ASP A 71 -1.55 -30.24 -19.62
CA ASP A 71 -2.47 -31.05 -20.42
C ASP A 71 -2.59 -30.48 -21.84
N LYS A 72 -2.31 -31.32 -22.84
CA LYS A 72 -2.26 -30.95 -24.27
C LYS A 72 -3.56 -31.33 -24.97
N ASP A 73 -4.66 -30.88 -24.38
CA ASP A 73 -6.01 -31.15 -24.84
C ASP A 73 -6.42 -30.29 -26.07
N GLU A 74 -7.71 -30.30 -26.39
CA GLU A 74 -8.28 -29.49 -27.48
C GLU A 74 -8.09 -27.97 -27.24
N GLU A 75 -8.13 -27.51 -26.00
CA GLU A 75 -7.96 -26.09 -25.66
C GLU A 75 -6.50 -25.66 -25.83
N PHE A 76 -5.53 -26.50 -25.45
CA PHE A 76 -4.12 -26.25 -25.76
C PHE A 76 -3.89 -26.12 -27.27
N SER A 77 -4.54 -26.97 -28.08
CA SER A 77 -4.45 -26.90 -29.54
C SER A 77 -5.01 -25.59 -30.09
N LYS A 78 -6.14 -25.10 -29.55
CA LYS A 78 -6.72 -23.78 -29.91
C LYS A 78 -5.80 -22.64 -29.50
N PHE A 79 -5.24 -22.68 -28.29
CA PHE A 79 -4.27 -21.70 -27.80
C PHE A 79 -3.04 -21.64 -28.70
N LYS A 80 -2.45 -22.80 -29.03
CA LYS A 80 -1.32 -22.91 -29.97
C LYS A 80 -1.65 -22.30 -31.33
N GLY A 81 -2.87 -22.52 -31.84
CA GLY A 81 -3.35 -21.88 -33.07
C GLY A 81 -3.41 -20.35 -33.00
N LEU A 82 -3.76 -19.78 -31.84
CA LEU A 82 -3.71 -18.32 -31.64
C LEU A 82 -2.28 -17.81 -31.51
N CYS A 83 -1.41 -18.50 -30.76
CA CYS A 83 0.01 -18.16 -30.71
C CYS A 83 0.64 -18.14 -32.11
N GLN A 84 0.29 -19.11 -32.98
CA GLN A 84 0.67 -19.10 -34.39
C GLN A 84 0.13 -17.89 -35.15
N LYS A 85 -1.18 -17.63 -35.05
CA LYS A 85 -1.84 -16.49 -35.69
C LYS A 85 -1.17 -15.17 -35.34
N TYR A 86 -0.75 -15.02 -34.08
CA TYR A 86 -0.13 -13.80 -33.54
C TYR A 86 1.39 -13.85 -33.49
N LYS A 87 2.05 -14.89 -34.03
CA LYS A 87 3.51 -15.05 -34.01
C LYS A 87 4.12 -15.01 -32.60
N VAL A 88 3.40 -15.51 -31.60
CA VAL A 88 3.91 -15.69 -30.24
C VAL A 88 4.53 -17.08 -30.14
N GLY A 89 5.77 -17.13 -29.65
CA GLY A 89 6.51 -18.38 -29.47
C GLY A 89 5.98 -19.23 -28.33
N LEU A 90 6.24 -20.53 -28.39
CA LEU A 90 5.93 -21.46 -27.31
C LEU A 90 7.21 -22.18 -26.87
N PHE A 91 7.46 -22.20 -25.57
CA PHE A 91 8.65 -22.76 -24.96
C PHE A 91 8.27 -23.81 -23.91
N GLU A 92 8.55 -25.09 -24.15
CA GLU A 92 8.24 -26.13 -23.17
C GLU A 92 9.35 -26.20 -22.10
N ILE A 93 8.97 -26.11 -20.82
CA ILE A 93 9.88 -26.24 -19.67
C ILE A 93 9.60 -27.58 -18.98
N GLY A 94 10.58 -28.48 -18.95
CA GLY A 94 10.47 -29.75 -18.22
C GLY A 94 11.62 -29.98 -17.24
N GLU A 95 11.38 -30.82 -16.24
CA GLU A 95 12.42 -31.33 -15.34
C GLU A 95 13.19 -32.47 -16.02
N GLY A 96 14.45 -32.21 -16.38
CA GLY A 96 15.38 -33.17 -16.98
C GLY A 96 16.45 -32.45 -17.77
N GLU A 97 17.72 -32.86 -17.66
CA GLU A 97 18.83 -32.23 -18.40
C GLU A 97 18.57 -32.24 -19.92
N ASP A 98 17.91 -33.29 -20.42
CA ASP A 98 17.54 -33.45 -21.84
C ASP A 98 16.30 -32.63 -22.26
N LYS A 99 15.60 -32.03 -21.30
CA LYS A 99 14.33 -31.30 -21.50
C LYS A 99 14.41 -29.81 -21.13
N LYS A 100 15.56 -29.34 -20.61
CA LYS A 100 15.77 -27.93 -20.30
C LYS A 100 15.81 -27.11 -21.60
N GLY A 101 14.69 -26.49 -21.92
CA GLY A 101 14.58 -25.41 -22.89
C GLY A 101 14.47 -25.84 -24.35
N LYS A 102 13.71 -26.90 -24.61
CA LYS A 102 13.40 -27.29 -25.98
C LYS A 102 12.39 -26.28 -26.55
N VAL A 103 12.89 -25.34 -27.35
CA VAL A 103 12.04 -24.45 -28.15
C VAL A 103 11.25 -25.33 -29.11
N VAL A 104 9.93 -25.42 -28.92
CA VAL A 104 9.05 -26.13 -29.84
C VAL A 104 8.73 -25.15 -30.95
N ASP A 105 9.68 -25.04 -31.88
CA ASP A 105 9.81 -23.88 -32.74
C ASP A 105 8.63 -23.71 -33.71
N ILE A 106 8.20 -22.46 -33.81
CA ILE A 106 7.49 -21.89 -34.95
C ILE A 106 8.34 -20.68 -35.27
N ALA A 107 8.94 -20.65 -36.46
CA ALA A 107 9.78 -19.53 -36.87
C ALA A 107 9.02 -18.20 -36.67
N ILE A 108 9.31 -17.51 -35.57
CA ILE A 108 8.72 -16.22 -35.27
C ILE A 108 9.44 -15.23 -36.16
N SER A 109 8.81 -14.84 -37.27
CA SER A 109 9.26 -13.61 -37.93
C SER A 109 8.99 -12.47 -36.96
N THR A 110 9.94 -11.56 -36.79
CA THR A 110 9.67 -10.25 -36.20
C THR A 110 8.41 -9.67 -36.84
N VAL A 111 7.59 -9.02 -36.03
CA VAL A 111 6.30 -8.51 -36.48
C VAL A 111 6.58 -7.38 -37.46
N SER A 112 6.38 -7.65 -38.74
CA SER A 112 6.61 -6.72 -39.87
C SER A 112 5.71 -5.48 -39.85
N LEU A 113 5.00 -5.19 -38.76
CA LEU A 113 4.09 -4.06 -38.67
C LEU A 113 4.88 -2.75 -38.61
N ILE A 114 5.92 -2.68 -37.77
CA ILE A 114 6.81 -1.52 -37.74
C ILE A 114 7.61 -1.41 -39.02
N ASP A 115 8.15 -2.50 -39.55
CA ASP A 115 8.88 -2.45 -40.81
C ASP A 115 7.96 -2.06 -41.98
N ASN A 116 6.68 -2.49 -42.01
CA ASN A 116 5.70 -2.00 -42.98
C ASN A 116 5.36 -0.51 -42.77
N ILE A 117 5.25 -0.06 -41.52
CA ILE A 117 4.99 1.35 -41.22
C ILE A 117 6.19 2.19 -41.67
N PHE A 118 7.41 1.78 -41.32
CA PHE A 118 8.65 2.40 -41.78
C PHE A 118 8.81 2.33 -43.29
N GLU A 119 8.47 1.22 -43.94
CA GLU A 119 8.54 1.06 -45.40
C GLU A 119 7.53 1.97 -46.09
N LYS A 120 6.28 2.04 -45.60
CA LYS A 120 5.29 3.01 -46.08
C LYS A 120 5.75 4.45 -45.87
N PHE A 121 6.41 4.73 -44.75
CA PHE A 121 6.97 6.05 -44.46
C PHE A 121 8.14 6.38 -45.39
N GLN A 122 9.07 5.45 -45.58
CA GLN A 122 10.20 5.53 -46.52
C GLN A 122 9.70 5.75 -47.96
N LEU A 123 8.64 5.04 -48.36
CA LEU A 123 8.00 5.22 -49.66
C LEU A 123 7.35 6.60 -49.79
N ALA A 124 6.70 7.10 -48.74
CA ALA A 124 6.10 8.44 -48.72
C ALA A 124 7.14 9.57 -48.80
N ILE A 125 8.32 9.40 -48.18
CA ILE A 125 9.38 10.41 -48.18
C ILE A 125 10.37 10.28 -49.35
N SER A 126 10.42 9.13 -50.04
CA SER A 126 11.36 8.87 -51.15
C SER A 126 11.29 9.90 -52.29
N PRO A 127 10.12 10.38 -52.74
CA PRO A 127 10.04 11.43 -53.77
C PRO A 127 10.65 12.76 -53.31
N ILE A 128 10.52 13.08 -52.02
CA ILE A 128 11.03 14.30 -51.41
C ILE A 128 12.54 14.23 -51.26
N GLN A 129 13.09 13.08 -50.83
CA GLN A 129 14.54 12.85 -50.77
C GLN A 129 15.19 13.02 -52.16
N LYS A 130 14.60 12.42 -53.20
CA LYS A 130 15.07 12.56 -54.60
C LYS A 130 15.01 14.00 -55.12
N TYR A 131 14.05 14.79 -54.64
CA TYR A 131 13.93 16.21 -55.00
C TYR A 131 15.00 17.05 -54.29
N ILE A 132 15.26 16.78 -53.01
CA ILE A 132 16.29 17.45 -52.19
C ILE A 132 17.68 17.20 -52.79
N GLU A 133 18.01 15.95 -53.11
CA GLU A 133 19.29 15.56 -53.73
C GLU A 133 19.58 16.29 -55.04
N LYS A 134 18.54 16.61 -55.83
CA LYS A 134 18.68 17.32 -57.11
C LYS A 134 18.75 18.85 -56.98
N SER A 135 18.28 19.42 -55.87
CA SER A 135 18.01 20.87 -55.83
C SER A 135 19.18 21.74 -55.36
N HIS A 136 20.28 21.16 -54.82
CA HIS A 136 21.44 21.89 -54.28
C HIS A 136 21.07 23.14 -53.45
N LYS A 137 19.93 23.13 -52.75
CA LYS A 137 19.41 24.31 -52.05
C LYS A 137 19.14 24.07 -50.57
N ASP A 138 19.62 25.07 -49.85
CA ASP A 138 19.24 25.60 -48.54
C ASP A 138 18.86 24.58 -47.46
N LYS A 139 19.81 24.33 -46.54
CA LYS A 139 19.62 23.54 -45.31
C LYS A 139 18.31 23.86 -44.58
N ARG A 140 17.86 25.13 -44.64
CA ARG A 140 16.59 25.58 -44.06
C ARG A 140 15.36 24.85 -44.58
N LEU A 141 15.29 24.58 -45.89
CA LEU A 141 14.14 23.89 -46.49
C LEU A 141 14.09 22.42 -46.06
N ILE A 142 15.27 21.79 -45.92
CA ILE A 142 15.41 20.41 -45.42
C ILE A 142 14.95 20.34 -43.96
N GLU A 143 15.36 21.30 -43.14
CA GLU A 143 14.95 21.40 -41.74
C GLU A 143 13.45 21.62 -41.58
N GLU A 144 12.84 22.47 -42.42
CA GLU A 144 11.41 22.74 -42.40
C GLU A 144 10.57 21.53 -42.86
N ILE A 145 11.05 20.79 -43.87
CA ILE A 145 10.42 19.54 -44.31
C ILE A 145 10.54 18.47 -43.23
N ASN A 146 11.72 18.30 -42.62
CA ASN A 146 11.91 17.35 -41.53
C ASN A 146 10.99 17.68 -40.36
N ASN A 147 10.86 18.95 -39.97
CA ASN A 147 9.94 19.36 -38.91
C ASN A 147 8.48 19.05 -39.23
N LYS A 148 8.04 19.21 -40.49
CA LYS A 148 6.68 18.83 -40.91
C LYS A 148 6.47 17.31 -40.89
N ILE A 149 7.48 16.55 -41.31
CA ILE A 149 7.47 15.08 -41.27
C ILE A 149 7.42 14.58 -39.82
N TYR A 150 8.24 15.12 -38.93
CA TYR A 150 8.20 14.80 -37.50
C TYR A 150 6.85 15.18 -36.89
N LYS A 151 6.28 16.33 -37.27
CA LYS A 151 4.97 16.75 -36.78
C LYS A 151 3.84 15.83 -37.23
N GLU A 152 3.89 15.31 -38.47
CA GLU A 152 2.91 14.31 -38.91
C GLU A 152 3.19 12.91 -38.40
N LEU A 153 4.45 12.58 -38.12
CA LEU A 153 4.79 11.35 -37.40
C LEU A 153 4.26 11.42 -35.98
N ASP A 154 4.47 12.53 -35.28
CA ASP A 154 3.92 12.80 -33.95
C ASP A 154 2.39 12.79 -34.01
N HIS A 155 1.76 13.38 -35.03
CA HIS A 155 0.31 13.34 -35.17
C HIS A 155 -0.21 11.92 -35.46
N HIS A 156 0.45 11.15 -36.33
CA HIS A 156 0.08 9.76 -36.60
C HIS A 156 0.33 8.85 -35.38
N ILE A 157 1.44 9.06 -34.67
CA ILE A 157 1.77 8.42 -33.41
C ILE A 157 0.75 8.82 -32.36
N GLU A 158 0.31 10.07 -32.24
CA GLU A 158 -0.76 10.51 -31.35
C GLU A 158 -2.11 9.91 -31.75
N GLU A 159 -2.44 9.85 -33.03
CA GLU A 159 -3.68 9.26 -33.55
C GLU A 159 -3.74 7.74 -33.35
N THR A 160 -2.60 7.04 -33.50
CA THR A 160 -2.48 5.61 -33.18
C THR A 160 -2.30 5.37 -31.68
N ASN A 161 -1.64 6.29 -30.96
CA ASN A 161 -1.49 6.29 -29.50
C ASN A 161 -2.75 6.67 -28.75
N LYS A 162 -3.74 7.32 -29.39
CA LYS A 162 -5.10 7.47 -28.86
C LYS A 162 -5.78 6.12 -28.53
N TYR A 163 -5.20 5.01 -28.99
CA TYR A 163 -5.59 3.64 -28.65
C TYR A 163 -4.54 2.89 -27.79
N LEU A 164 -3.34 3.43 -27.58
CA LEU A 164 -2.26 2.85 -26.75
C LEU A 164 -2.14 3.47 -25.37
N ILE A 165 -2.59 4.72 -25.22
CA ILE A 165 -2.61 5.44 -23.94
C ILE A 165 -3.70 4.90 -22.99
N TYR A 166 -4.54 3.97 -23.46
CA TYR A 166 -5.55 3.27 -22.67
C TYR A 166 -5.18 1.83 -22.31
N TYR A 167 -3.89 1.62 -22.05
CA TYR A 167 -3.52 0.52 -21.18
C TYR A 167 -2.81 1.15 -20.00
N PRO A 168 -3.28 0.95 -18.75
CA PRO A 168 -2.37 1.13 -17.61
C PRO A 168 -1.10 0.35 -17.95
N GLU A 169 0.06 0.74 -17.38
CA GLU A 169 1.24 -0.14 -17.39
C GLU A 169 0.76 -1.58 -17.31
N PRO A 170 1.27 -2.55 -18.09
CA PRO A 170 0.94 -3.93 -17.85
C PRO A 170 1.37 -4.23 -16.41
N GLU A 171 0.47 -3.97 -15.46
CA GLU A 171 0.47 -4.52 -14.14
C GLU A 171 0.54 -5.99 -14.48
N TYR A 172 1.72 -6.55 -14.26
CA TYR A 172 1.94 -7.98 -14.31
C TYR A 172 0.96 -8.54 -13.29
N LYS A 173 -0.27 -8.79 -13.75
CA LYS A 173 -1.27 -9.58 -13.07
C LYS A 173 -0.71 -10.99 -13.13
N ARG A 174 0.30 -11.27 -12.28
CA ARG A 174 0.66 -12.62 -11.87
C ARG A 174 -0.65 -13.25 -11.47
N ARG A 175 -1.24 -14.02 -12.39
CA ARG A 175 -2.61 -14.57 -12.37
C ARG A 175 -3.36 -14.19 -11.10
N GLU A 176 -3.86 -12.96 -11.09
CA GLU A 176 -4.74 -12.53 -10.02
C GLU A 176 -5.99 -13.39 -10.15
N ILE A 177 -6.41 -14.00 -9.05
CA ILE A 177 -7.70 -14.68 -9.02
C ILE A 177 -8.74 -13.63 -9.39
N SER A 178 -9.36 -13.79 -10.56
CA SER A 178 -10.41 -12.94 -11.10
C SER A 178 -11.73 -13.00 -10.30
N GLU A 179 -11.73 -13.72 -9.18
CA GLU A 179 -12.91 -13.98 -8.35
C GLU A 179 -12.98 -13.13 -7.07
N ARG A 180 -11.99 -12.27 -6.79
CA ARG A 180 -12.19 -11.27 -5.72
C ARG A 180 -13.17 -10.22 -6.19
N ILE A 181 -14.40 -10.34 -5.70
CA ILE A 181 -15.54 -9.45 -6.02
C ILE A 181 -15.29 -8.03 -5.48
N GLU A 182 -14.56 -7.92 -4.38
CA GLU A 182 -14.21 -6.66 -3.72
C GLU A 182 -12.71 -6.41 -3.93
N GLY A 183 -12.35 -5.17 -4.29
CA GLY A 183 -10.99 -4.79 -4.65
C GLY A 183 -9.95 -5.10 -3.57
N ARG A 184 -8.67 -4.97 -3.94
CA ARG A 184 -7.56 -5.09 -2.98
C ARG A 184 -7.41 -3.78 -2.21
N ASN A 185 -7.66 -3.84 -0.92
CA ASN A 185 -7.51 -2.74 0.02
C ASN A 185 -6.12 -2.79 0.69
N ILE A 186 -5.47 -3.97 0.76
CA ILE A 186 -4.10 -4.05 1.28
C ILE A 186 -3.06 -3.58 0.25
N SER A 187 -2.22 -2.62 0.65
CA SER A 187 -1.15 -2.03 -0.19
C SER A 187 -0.21 -3.09 -0.77
N LEU A 188 -0.17 -3.18 -2.11
CA LEU A 188 0.71 -4.10 -2.83
C LEU A 188 2.19 -3.77 -2.61
N THR A 189 2.53 -2.48 -2.47
CA THR A 189 3.89 -2.06 -2.13
C THR A 189 4.32 -2.66 -0.79
N LEU A 190 3.45 -2.63 0.24
CA LEU A 190 3.77 -3.26 1.53
C LEU A 190 3.87 -4.78 1.42
N ILE A 191 2.97 -5.42 0.65
CA ILE A 191 3.00 -6.87 0.40
C ILE A 191 4.33 -7.29 -0.25
N ASP A 192 4.81 -6.53 -1.23
CA ASP A 192 6.06 -6.84 -1.93
C ASP A 192 7.27 -6.66 -1.02
N LYS A 193 7.23 -5.69 -0.11
CA LYS A 193 8.27 -5.45 0.90
C LYS A 193 8.35 -6.54 1.96
N LEU A 194 7.30 -7.36 2.14
CA LEU A 194 7.34 -8.46 3.12
C LEU A 194 8.40 -9.50 2.77
N GLY A 195 8.74 -9.71 1.49
CA GLY A 195 9.78 -10.65 1.08
C GLY A 195 11.21 -10.19 1.42
N GLU A 196 11.38 -8.92 1.80
CA GLU A 196 12.67 -8.32 2.17
C GLU A 196 12.96 -8.39 3.68
N ILE A 197 12.06 -8.97 4.50
CA ILE A 197 12.18 -8.99 5.96
C ILE A 197 13.12 -10.12 6.42
N GLU A 198 14.17 -9.79 7.17
CA GLU A 198 15.22 -10.75 7.51
C GLU A 198 15.34 -11.03 9.02
N ASN A 199 15.03 -10.06 9.87
CA ASN A 199 15.43 -10.05 11.28
C ASN A 199 14.28 -10.37 12.24
N LEU A 200 13.03 -10.08 11.87
CA LEU A 200 11.89 -10.25 12.76
C LEU A 200 11.62 -11.71 13.13
N SER A 201 11.24 -11.96 14.40
CA SER A 201 10.91 -13.29 14.91
C SER A 201 9.79 -14.00 14.13
N TYR A 202 8.82 -13.23 13.61
CA TYR A 202 7.69 -13.73 12.84
C TYR A 202 7.81 -13.55 11.32
N LYS A 203 9.02 -13.30 10.78
CA LYS A 203 9.25 -13.10 9.33
C LYS A 203 8.66 -14.19 8.44
N LYS A 204 8.65 -15.46 8.89
CA LYS A 204 8.06 -16.57 8.13
C LYS A 204 6.57 -16.36 7.86
N HIS A 205 5.83 -15.77 8.79
CA HIS A 205 4.40 -15.48 8.60
C HIS A 205 4.19 -14.31 7.64
N LEU A 206 5.06 -13.29 7.69
CA LEU A 206 5.04 -12.17 6.76
C LEU A 206 5.42 -12.61 5.34
N HIS A 207 6.43 -13.45 5.17
CA HIS A 207 6.83 -14.01 3.88
C HIS A 207 5.72 -14.88 3.28
N ASP A 208 5.05 -15.69 4.12
CA ASP A 208 3.93 -16.52 3.68
C ASP A 208 2.77 -15.67 3.18
N LEU A 209 2.45 -14.57 3.88
CA LEU A 209 1.48 -13.58 3.41
C LEU A 209 1.94 -12.95 2.08
N GLY A 210 3.17 -12.43 2.01
CA GLY A 210 3.72 -11.79 0.81
C GLY A 210 3.67 -12.70 -0.42
N ALA A 211 4.03 -13.97 -0.26
CA ALA A 211 4.04 -14.95 -1.34
C ALA A 211 2.63 -15.37 -1.80
N LYS A 212 1.66 -15.45 -0.88
CA LYS A 212 0.33 -15.99 -1.16
C LYS A 212 -0.73 -14.93 -1.42
N TYR A 213 -0.56 -13.69 -0.95
CA TYR A 213 -1.60 -12.66 -0.94
C TYR A 213 -2.32 -12.52 -2.28
N ARG A 214 -1.56 -12.46 -3.39
CA ARG A 214 -2.12 -12.31 -4.75
C ARG A 214 -2.95 -13.50 -5.23
N THR A 215 -2.83 -14.64 -4.55
CA THR A 215 -3.50 -15.93 -4.85
C THR A 215 -4.49 -16.36 -3.78
N LEU A 216 -4.72 -15.55 -2.73
CA LEU A 216 -5.74 -15.84 -1.72
C LEU A 216 -7.12 -15.42 -2.25
N ILE A 217 -8.11 -16.29 -2.04
CA ILE A 217 -9.50 -16.06 -2.45
C ILE A 217 -10.24 -15.25 -1.39
N GLU A 218 -9.82 -15.40 -0.14
CA GLU A 218 -10.36 -14.70 1.02
C GLU A 218 -10.28 -13.18 0.86
N ASP A 219 -11.22 -12.46 1.43
CA ASP A 219 -11.20 -10.99 1.49
C ASP A 219 -10.05 -10.47 2.39
N ASP A 220 -9.70 -9.20 2.22
CA ASP A 220 -8.58 -8.58 2.94
C ASP A 220 -8.79 -8.53 4.45
N TYR A 221 -10.04 -8.41 4.93
CA TYR A 221 -10.33 -8.42 6.36
C TYR A 221 -10.08 -9.81 6.96
N ALA A 222 -10.46 -10.88 6.26
CA ALA A 222 -10.21 -12.25 6.69
C ALA A 222 -8.70 -12.56 6.73
N ILE A 223 -7.95 -12.09 5.75
CA ILE A 223 -6.49 -12.24 5.70
C ILE A 223 -5.81 -11.47 6.83
N ALA A 224 -6.20 -10.21 7.02
CA ALA A 224 -5.69 -9.35 8.09
C ALA A 224 -5.93 -9.99 9.46
N LEU A 225 -7.18 -10.40 9.73
CA LEU A 225 -7.54 -11.06 10.98
C LEU A 225 -6.75 -12.36 11.19
N GLY A 226 -6.66 -13.19 10.14
CA GLY A 226 -5.93 -14.46 10.19
C GLY A 226 -4.46 -14.28 10.54
N LEU A 227 -3.79 -13.26 9.98
CA LEU A 227 -2.42 -12.92 10.35
C LEU A 227 -2.34 -12.43 11.80
N ILE A 228 -3.13 -11.41 12.17
CA ILE A 228 -3.05 -10.77 13.49
C ILE A 228 -3.31 -11.79 14.61
N LYS A 229 -4.38 -12.60 14.49
CA LYS A 229 -4.69 -13.66 15.47
C LYS A 229 -3.53 -14.63 15.63
N LYS A 230 -2.92 -15.06 14.52
CA LYS A 230 -1.81 -16.01 14.54
C LYS A 230 -0.59 -15.43 15.29
N LEU A 231 -0.28 -14.16 15.06
CA LEU A 231 0.84 -13.47 15.72
C LEU A 231 0.57 -13.21 17.21
N TRP A 232 -0.65 -12.80 17.57
CA TRP A 232 -1.06 -12.63 18.96
C TRP A 232 -0.99 -13.96 19.73
N ASN A 233 -1.54 -15.04 19.15
CA ASN A 233 -1.52 -16.36 19.75
C ASN A 233 -0.09 -16.88 19.95
N ALA A 234 0.83 -16.58 19.03
CA ALA A 234 2.24 -16.93 19.18
C ALA A 234 2.88 -16.28 20.43
N ASN A 235 2.38 -15.11 20.82
CA ASN A 235 2.75 -14.36 22.03
C ASN A 235 1.90 -14.68 23.27
N GLY A 236 0.97 -15.64 23.16
CA GLY A 236 0.14 -16.09 24.29
C GLY A 236 -1.01 -15.16 24.63
N LEU A 237 -1.48 -14.35 23.66
CA LEU A 237 -2.67 -13.52 23.79
C LEU A 237 -3.65 -13.82 22.66
N GLU A 238 -4.95 -13.73 22.93
CA GLU A 238 -5.99 -13.85 21.91
C GLU A 238 -6.39 -12.46 21.41
N TYR A 239 -6.40 -12.28 20.09
CA TYR A 239 -6.86 -11.02 19.48
C TYR A 239 -8.40 -10.97 19.47
N PRO A 240 -9.03 -9.91 20.02
CA PRO A 240 -10.47 -9.76 19.98
C PRO A 240 -11.00 -9.50 18.56
N GLU A 241 -11.84 -10.39 18.04
CA GLU A 241 -12.31 -10.31 16.64
C GLU A 241 -13.37 -9.21 16.40
N PHE A 242 -13.95 -8.67 17.48
CA PHE A 242 -15.12 -7.80 17.44
C PHE A 242 -14.97 -6.59 16.49
N GLN A 243 -13.77 -6.02 16.37
CA GLN A 243 -13.57 -4.87 15.48
C GLN A 243 -13.85 -5.22 14.01
N LYS A 244 -13.37 -6.37 13.52
CA LYS A 244 -13.65 -6.83 12.15
C LYS A 244 -15.16 -6.97 11.94
N ASP A 245 -15.85 -7.59 12.90
CA ASP A 245 -17.28 -7.86 12.80
C ASP A 245 -18.13 -6.58 12.86
N PHE A 246 -17.62 -5.53 13.50
CA PHE A 246 -18.29 -4.25 13.62
C PHE A 246 -18.01 -3.31 12.43
N GLU A 247 -16.93 -3.53 11.67
CA GLU A 247 -16.52 -2.70 10.54
C GLU A 247 -17.64 -2.43 9.50
N PRO A 248 -18.46 -3.40 9.08
CA PRO A 248 -19.56 -3.16 8.14
C PRO A 248 -20.58 -2.13 8.64
N VAL A 249 -20.79 -2.05 9.97
CA VAL A 249 -21.67 -1.06 10.59
C VAL A 249 -21.03 0.33 10.53
N LEU A 250 -19.71 0.40 10.72
CA LEU A 250 -18.95 1.65 10.69
C LEU A 250 -18.92 2.26 9.29
N LEU A 251 -18.78 1.41 8.26
CA LEU A 251 -18.80 1.79 6.84
C LEU A 251 -20.15 2.38 6.38
N LEU A 252 -21.23 2.27 7.18
CA LEU A 252 -22.49 2.98 6.90
C LEU A 252 -22.34 4.50 7.02
N ASN A 253 -21.36 4.98 7.79
CA ASN A 253 -21.01 6.40 7.86
C ASN A 253 -20.08 6.72 6.68
N PRO A 254 -20.47 7.60 5.73
CA PRO A 254 -19.65 7.87 4.54
C PRO A 254 -18.29 8.50 4.85
N ARG A 255 -18.16 9.17 6.01
CA ARG A 255 -16.92 9.78 6.50
C ARG A 255 -16.07 8.83 7.34
N TYR A 256 -16.57 7.63 7.62
CA TYR A 256 -15.78 6.63 8.29
C TYR A 256 -14.75 6.08 7.31
N ARG A 257 -13.53 5.93 7.81
CA ARG A 257 -12.40 5.35 7.08
C ARG A 257 -12.13 3.99 7.71
N ASP A 258 -11.85 2.97 6.93
CA ASP A 258 -11.56 1.63 7.45
C ASP A 258 -10.40 1.63 8.47
N HIS A 259 -10.70 1.44 9.76
CA HIS A 259 -9.69 1.43 10.82
C HIS A 259 -9.10 0.03 11.05
N PHE A 260 -9.78 -1.03 10.61
CA PHE A 260 -9.28 -2.40 10.80
C PHE A 260 -8.14 -2.73 9.84
N LEU A 261 -8.32 -2.49 8.53
CA LEU A 261 -7.24 -2.68 7.56
C LEU A 261 -6.14 -1.64 7.71
N HIS A 262 -6.49 -0.43 8.15
CA HIS A 262 -5.52 0.60 8.51
C HIS A 262 -4.52 0.10 9.56
N GLN A 263 -4.99 -0.51 10.64
CA GLN A 263 -4.11 -1.08 11.67
C GLN A 263 -3.15 -2.13 11.11
N LEU A 264 -3.61 -2.95 10.16
CA LEU A 264 -2.72 -3.87 9.45
C LEU A 264 -1.67 -3.10 8.65
N HIS A 265 -2.04 -2.06 7.91
CA HIS A 265 -1.07 -1.29 7.13
C HIS A 265 0.00 -0.61 7.99
N VAL A 266 -0.43 0.01 9.09
CA VAL A 266 0.48 0.56 10.11
C VAL A 266 1.42 -0.53 10.58
N PHE A 267 0.90 -1.69 10.98
CA PHE A 267 1.69 -2.84 11.42
C PHE A 267 2.73 -3.27 10.37
N LEU A 268 2.34 -3.48 9.11
CA LEU A 268 3.23 -3.96 8.05
C LEU A 268 4.34 -2.95 7.72
N LEU A 269 4.01 -1.65 7.65
CA LEU A 269 5.01 -0.61 7.43
C LEU A 269 6.03 -0.55 8.57
N GLY A 270 5.56 -0.57 9.82
CA GLY A 270 6.48 -0.58 10.96
C GLY A 270 7.30 -1.85 11.05
N CYS A 271 6.77 -3.02 10.64
CA CYS A 271 7.57 -4.25 10.54
C CYS A 271 8.76 -4.07 9.59
N TYR A 272 8.51 -3.51 8.40
CA TYR A 272 9.58 -3.22 7.44
C TYR A 272 10.60 -2.25 8.03
N ILE A 273 10.16 -1.17 8.68
CA ILE A 273 11.05 -0.17 9.29
C ILE A 273 11.91 -0.78 10.40
N ILE A 274 11.29 -1.52 11.33
CA ILE A 274 11.97 -2.20 12.43
C ILE A 274 13.00 -3.20 11.88
N ASP A 275 12.64 -3.96 10.85
CA ASP A 275 13.56 -4.91 10.20
C ASP A 275 14.82 -4.23 9.66
N LYS A 276 14.68 -3.07 9.00
CA LYS A 276 15.81 -2.31 8.46
C LYS A 276 16.64 -1.62 9.54
N LEU A 277 16.04 -1.32 10.68
CA LEU A 277 16.69 -0.71 11.83
C LEU A 277 17.08 -1.72 12.91
N TYR A 278 16.98 -3.03 12.68
CA TYR A 278 17.06 -4.04 13.74
C TYR A 278 18.35 -3.97 14.57
N ASN A 279 19.48 -3.60 13.94
CA ASN A 279 20.77 -3.44 14.59
C ASN A 279 21.05 -2.00 15.09
N ASP A 280 20.05 -1.12 15.06
CA ASP A 280 20.17 0.23 15.57
C ASP A 280 20.35 0.24 17.09
N GLU A 281 21.24 1.10 17.58
CA GLU A 281 21.51 1.24 19.01
C GLU A 281 20.24 1.62 19.79
N SER A 282 19.37 2.45 19.21
CA SER A 282 18.11 2.86 19.85
C SER A 282 17.16 1.69 20.07
N ILE A 283 17.04 0.81 19.07
CA ILE A 283 16.21 -0.40 19.17
C ILE A 283 16.82 -1.34 20.21
N SER A 284 18.13 -1.61 20.12
CA SER A 284 18.84 -2.48 21.06
C SER A 284 18.72 -1.97 22.51
N ALA A 285 18.88 -0.66 22.74
CA ALA A 285 18.76 -0.05 24.06
C ALA A 285 17.32 -0.13 24.60
N PHE A 286 16.33 0.06 23.73
CA PHE A 286 14.92 -0.06 24.08
C PHE A 286 14.56 -1.49 24.51
N GLU A 287 15.00 -2.49 23.74
CA GLU A 287 14.78 -3.91 24.06
C GLU A 287 15.45 -4.33 25.37
N GLN A 288 16.71 -3.92 25.59
CA GLN A 288 17.41 -4.20 26.84
C GLN A 288 16.68 -3.60 28.05
N LYS A 289 16.09 -2.40 27.88
CA LYS A 289 15.39 -1.70 28.95
C LYS A 289 14.06 -2.36 29.33
N PHE A 290 13.29 -2.88 28.37
CA PHE A 290 11.94 -3.41 28.62
C PHE A 290 11.83 -4.94 28.54
N GLY A 291 12.89 -5.60 28.09
CA GLY A 291 13.10 -7.02 28.22
C GLY A 291 12.32 -7.91 27.25
N ASN A 292 11.76 -7.34 26.18
CA ASN A 292 11.21 -8.04 25.03
C ASN A 292 11.75 -7.40 23.74
N PRO A 293 11.79 -8.14 22.61
CA PRO A 293 12.05 -7.59 21.29
C PRO A 293 11.04 -6.48 20.94
N ILE A 294 11.48 -5.46 20.19
CA ILE A 294 10.63 -4.33 19.83
C ILE A 294 9.47 -4.78 18.94
N GLU A 295 9.66 -5.82 18.11
CA GLU A 295 8.63 -6.32 17.20
C GLU A 295 7.44 -6.96 17.92
N ASP A 296 7.63 -7.45 19.15
CA ASP A 296 6.55 -7.99 19.98
C ASP A 296 5.71 -6.84 20.54
N MET A 297 6.36 -5.77 21.03
CA MET A 297 5.67 -4.55 21.49
C MET A 297 4.96 -3.84 20.33
N TRP A 298 5.59 -3.81 19.16
CA TRP A 298 5.05 -3.24 17.93
C TRP A 298 3.76 -3.94 17.53
N LEU A 299 3.74 -5.28 17.51
CA LEU A 299 2.55 -6.07 17.18
C LEU A 299 1.32 -5.58 17.96
N PHE A 300 1.42 -5.48 19.28
CA PHE A 300 0.30 -5.04 20.12
C PHE A 300 -0.04 -3.57 19.94
N ALA A 301 0.98 -2.71 19.81
CA ALA A 301 0.76 -1.28 19.62
C ALA A 301 0.04 -0.99 18.30
N SER A 302 0.58 -1.47 17.18
CA SER A 302 0.05 -1.15 15.86
C SER A 302 -1.24 -1.87 15.53
N SER A 303 -1.45 -3.11 15.99
CA SER A 303 -2.67 -3.86 15.67
C SER A 303 -3.83 -3.58 16.63
N TYR A 304 -3.69 -2.62 17.54
CA TYR A 304 -4.71 -2.32 18.55
C TYR A 304 -4.91 -0.81 18.81
N HIS A 305 -4.14 0.08 18.15
CA HIS A 305 -4.16 1.52 18.45
C HIS A 305 -5.52 2.18 18.19
N ASP A 306 -6.23 1.73 17.15
CA ASP A 306 -7.54 2.22 16.75
C ASP A 306 -8.71 1.33 17.19
N TYR A 307 -8.45 0.29 17.98
CA TYR A 307 -9.45 -0.72 18.35
C TYR A 307 -10.73 -0.10 18.96
N ASN A 308 -10.60 1.00 19.72
CA ASN A 308 -11.70 1.67 20.40
C ASN A 308 -12.24 2.91 19.68
N TYR A 309 -11.94 3.09 18.39
CA TYR A 309 -12.44 4.22 17.60
C TYR A 309 -13.98 4.27 17.53
N ASN A 310 -14.63 3.11 17.54
CA ASN A 310 -16.08 2.97 17.60
C ASN A 310 -16.68 3.55 18.90
N ILE A 311 -16.00 3.38 20.04
CA ILE A 311 -16.44 3.94 21.33
C ILE A 311 -16.39 5.47 21.31
N GLN A 312 -15.36 6.05 20.69
CA GLN A 312 -15.23 7.50 20.54
C GLN A 312 -16.42 8.12 19.81
N ASN A 313 -16.89 7.43 18.76
CA ASN A 313 -17.93 7.95 17.87
C ASN A 313 -19.35 7.50 18.23
N TYR A 314 -19.50 6.58 19.19
CA TYR A 314 -20.78 5.97 19.56
C TYR A 314 -21.89 6.98 19.78
N ASP A 315 -21.67 7.98 20.65
CA ASP A 315 -22.71 8.96 21.00
C ASP A 315 -23.17 9.78 19.79
N LYS A 316 -22.25 10.10 18.88
CA LYS A 316 -22.55 10.84 17.65
C LYS A 316 -23.41 9.99 16.71
N TRP A 317 -23.04 8.72 16.51
CA TRP A 317 -23.79 7.80 15.66
C TRP A 317 -25.18 7.53 16.20
N ILE A 318 -25.29 7.22 17.49
CA ILE A 318 -26.59 6.96 18.12
C ILE A 318 -27.46 8.20 18.12
N ASN A 319 -26.89 9.41 18.32
CA ASN A 319 -27.64 10.66 18.18
C ASN A 319 -28.18 10.80 16.75
N THR A 320 -27.34 10.63 15.73
CA THR A 320 -27.78 10.69 14.33
C THR A 320 -28.83 9.62 13.99
N PHE A 321 -28.71 8.41 14.55
CA PHE A 321 -29.71 7.36 14.38
C PHE A 321 -31.07 7.80 14.92
N PHE A 322 -31.14 8.22 16.19
CA PHE A 322 -32.42 8.63 16.81
C PHE A 322 -32.99 9.91 16.19
N GLU A 323 -32.14 10.86 15.83
CA GLU A 323 -32.54 12.08 15.11
C GLU A 323 -33.18 11.74 13.75
N LYS A 324 -32.58 10.84 12.97
CA LYS A 324 -33.06 10.50 11.62
C LYS A 324 -34.21 9.50 11.58
N THR A 325 -34.31 8.62 12.58
CA THR A 325 -35.30 7.53 12.59
C THR A 325 -36.53 7.84 13.45
N LEU A 326 -36.32 8.50 14.60
CA LEU A 326 -37.38 8.83 15.56
C LEU A 326 -37.63 10.34 15.70
N PHE A 327 -36.87 11.18 14.99
CA PHE A 327 -36.98 12.64 15.04
C PHE A 327 -36.85 13.22 16.46
N LEU A 328 -36.01 12.58 17.28
CA LEU A 328 -35.72 13.06 18.62
C LEU A 328 -34.60 14.12 18.57
N ASN A 329 -34.84 15.26 19.22
CA ASN A 329 -33.83 16.32 19.37
C ASN A 329 -32.80 15.98 20.47
N GLU A 330 -33.11 15.01 21.33
CA GLU A 330 -32.23 14.57 22.42
C GLU A 330 -31.92 13.09 22.25
N ASN A 331 -30.63 12.73 22.33
CA ASN A 331 -30.21 11.34 22.31
C ASN A 331 -30.60 10.63 23.62
N PRO A 332 -31.53 9.64 23.58
CA PRO A 332 -31.94 8.89 24.77
C PRO A 332 -30.89 7.90 25.28
N SER A 333 -29.85 7.61 24.49
CA SER A 333 -28.82 6.63 24.80
C SER A 333 -27.43 7.24 24.65
N ARG A 334 -26.84 7.64 25.79
CA ARG A 334 -25.42 8.05 25.87
C ARG A 334 -24.61 6.96 26.55
N LEU A 335 -23.43 6.69 26.03
CA LEU A 335 -22.50 5.76 26.64
C LEU A 335 -21.90 6.38 27.91
N LYS A 336 -22.18 5.77 29.05
CA LYS A 336 -21.69 6.19 30.37
C LYS A 336 -20.47 5.36 30.77
N LEU A 337 -19.29 5.95 30.59
CA LEU A 337 -18.00 5.32 30.91
C LEU A 337 -17.55 5.57 32.35
N ASP A 338 -18.16 6.50 33.07
CA ASP A 338 -17.83 6.87 34.44
C ASP A 338 -17.93 5.67 35.40
N GLU A 339 -18.97 4.85 35.26
CA GLU A 339 -19.11 3.64 36.06
C GLU A 339 -18.04 2.61 35.72
N CYS A 340 -17.74 2.40 34.44
CA CYS A 340 -16.69 1.48 34.00
C CYS A 340 -15.32 1.94 34.52
N TYR A 341 -15.08 3.25 34.54
CA TYR A 341 -13.80 3.82 34.96
C TYR A 341 -13.42 3.44 36.39
N VAL A 342 -14.42 3.41 37.27
CA VAL A 342 -14.26 3.04 38.69
C VAL A 342 -14.38 1.54 38.89
N LYS A 343 -15.42 0.90 38.33
CA LYS A 343 -15.74 -0.51 38.60
C LYS A 343 -14.80 -1.49 37.92
N GLU A 344 -14.26 -1.14 36.76
CA GLU A 344 -13.42 -2.04 35.95
C GLU A 344 -11.91 -1.79 36.10
N ASP A 345 -11.49 -1.13 37.19
CA ASP A 345 -10.10 -0.84 37.50
C ASP A 345 -9.36 0.05 36.50
N TYR A 346 -10.06 0.72 35.58
CA TYR A 346 -9.42 1.64 34.63
C TYR A 346 -8.68 2.78 35.32
N MET A 347 -9.13 3.22 36.50
CA MET A 347 -8.37 4.19 37.30
C MET A 347 -6.96 3.70 37.65
N PHE A 348 -6.78 2.41 37.96
CA PHE A 348 -5.45 1.84 38.23
C PHE A 348 -4.61 1.74 36.95
N LYS A 349 -5.23 1.42 35.81
CA LYS A 349 -4.56 1.42 34.50
C LYS A 349 -4.15 2.82 34.05
N THR A 350 -4.97 3.83 34.34
CA THR A 350 -4.61 5.23 34.14
C THR A 350 -3.39 5.60 34.98
N LYS A 351 -3.30 5.13 36.24
CA LYS A 351 -2.12 5.35 37.08
C LYS A 351 -0.87 4.71 36.46
N GLU A 352 -0.96 3.47 35.99
CA GLU A 352 0.15 2.79 35.30
C GLU A 352 0.61 3.56 34.05
N LEU A 353 -0.33 4.09 33.26
CA LEU A 353 -0.01 4.96 32.12
C LEU A 353 0.66 6.26 32.56
N CYS A 354 0.15 6.93 33.61
CA CYS A 354 0.78 8.14 34.15
C CYS A 354 2.24 7.88 34.55
N GLU A 355 2.49 6.78 35.28
CA GLU A 355 3.82 6.35 35.67
C GLU A 355 4.70 6.06 34.44
N ALA A 356 4.15 5.40 33.42
CA ALA A 356 4.86 5.12 32.17
C ALA A 356 5.25 6.38 31.40
N PHE A 357 4.48 7.46 31.53
CA PHE A 357 4.77 8.79 31.01
C PHE A 357 5.68 9.63 31.93
N GLY A 358 6.01 9.16 33.13
CA GLY A 358 6.75 9.94 34.12
C GLY A 358 5.95 11.09 34.73
N LEU A 359 4.62 11.00 34.74
CA LEU A 359 3.71 12.02 35.26
C LEU A 359 3.43 11.82 36.76
N ASN A 360 3.46 12.92 37.50
CA ASN A 360 2.92 12.95 38.87
C ASN A 360 1.40 12.91 38.83
N VAL A 361 0.79 11.96 39.55
CA VAL A 361 -0.66 11.80 39.63
C VAL A 361 -1.26 12.84 40.58
N ASP A 362 -1.34 14.08 40.10
CA ASP A 362 -1.99 15.20 40.78
C ASP A 362 -3.40 15.48 40.22
N LYS A 363 -4.11 16.44 40.82
CA LYS A 363 -5.47 16.81 40.43
C LYS A 363 -5.57 17.20 38.94
N ILE A 364 -4.60 17.96 38.42
CA ILE A 364 -4.61 18.42 37.02
C ILE A 364 -4.47 17.22 36.08
N THR A 365 -3.55 16.31 36.39
CA THR A 365 -3.31 15.08 35.62
C THR A 365 -4.54 14.18 35.63
N LEU A 366 -5.13 13.94 36.80
CA LEU A 366 -6.33 13.12 36.93
C LEU A 366 -7.53 13.72 36.17
N LEU A 367 -7.74 15.03 36.26
CA LEU A 367 -8.82 15.70 35.53
C LEU A 367 -8.63 15.62 34.02
N PHE A 368 -7.40 15.78 33.53
CA PHE A 368 -7.09 15.62 32.11
C PHE A 368 -7.44 14.22 31.60
N PHE A 369 -6.92 13.17 32.24
CA PHE A 369 -7.21 11.79 31.81
C PHE A 369 -8.70 11.47 31.94
N TYR A 370 -9.36 11.89 33.04
CA TYR A 370 -10.80 11.71 33.20
C TYR A 370 -11.58 12.39 32.07
N GLU A 371 -11.27 13.65 31.73
CA GLU A 371 -11.94 14.34 30.64
C GLU A 371 -11.74 13.62 29.30
N LYS A 372 -10.51 13.23 28.98
CA LYS A 372 -10.20 12.58 27.71
C LYS A 372 -10.83 11.19 27.59
N ILE A 373 -10.85 10.41 28.66
CA ILE A 373 -11.40 9.05 28.68
C ILE A 373 -12.93 9.07 28.72
N ILE A 374 -13.53 9.88 29.61
CA ILE A 374 -14.98 9.82 29.90
C ILE A 374 -15.77 10.74 29.00
N ASN A 375 -15.34 12.00 28.89
CA ASN A 375 -16.11 13.02 28.18
C ASN A 375 -15.81 12.97 26.68
N LYS A 376 -14.53 12.95 26.31
CA LYS A 376 -14.09 12.93 24.90
C LYS A 376 -14.02 11.53 24.30
N LYS A 377 -13.96 10.49 25.15
CA LYS A 377 -13.85 9.09 24.73
C LYS A 377 -12.68 8.86 23.75
N ASN A 378 -11.54 9.50 24.04
CA ASN A 378 -10.35 9.45 23.20
C ASN A 378 -9.93 7.98 22.96
N HIS A 379 -9.93 7.57 21.69
CA HIS A 379 -9.72 6.17 21.31
C HIS A 379 -8.31 5.67 21.65
N GLY A 380 -7.28 6.52 21.53
CA GLY A 380 -5.92 6.16 21.95
C GLY A 380 -5.85 5.85 23.45
N LEU A 381 -6.40 6.70 24.31
CA LEU A 381 -6.43 6.41 25.76
C LEU A 381 -7.27 5.18 26.09
N LEU A 382 -8.47 5.06 25.51
CA LEU A 382 -9.33 3.89 25.74
C LEU A 382 -8.66 2.61 25.24
N GLY A 383 -8.04 2.64 24.06
CA GLY A 383 -7.29 1.54 23.45
C GLY A 383 -6.21 1.04 24.39
N ALA A 384 -5.38 1.96 24.90
CA ALA A 384 -4.34 1.67 25.87
C ALA A 384 -4.88 1.01 27.15
N LEU A 385 -5.95 1.55 27.74
CA LEU A 385 -6.57 0.99 28.95
C LEU A 385 -7.16 -0.40 28.72
N SER A 386 -7.85 -0.59 27.58
CA SER A 386 -8.45 -1.88 27.24
C SER A 386 -7.40 -2.95 26.92
N LEU A 387 -6.26 -2.59 26.32
CA LEU A 387 -5.13 -3.52 26.12
C LEU A 387 -4.57 -3.99 27.47
N LEU A 388 -4.36 -3.07 28.42
CA LEU A 388 -3.89 -3.42 29.76
C LEU A 388 -4.90 -4.28 30.53
N LYS A 389 -6.20 -4.05 30.33
CA LYS A 389 -7.26 -4.87 30.94
C LYS A 389 -7.33 -6.26 30.33
N LEU A 390 -7.24 -6.36 29.00
CA LEU A 390 -7.20 -7.63 28.28
C LEU A 390 -6.00 -8.48 28.74
N PHE A 391 -4.86 -7.84 28.99
CA PHE A 391 -3.69 -8.52 29.53
C PHE A 391 -3.94 -9.11 30.93
N ASP A 392 -4.56 -8.36 31.84
CA ASP A 392 -4.84 -8.87 33.20
C ASP A 392 -5.76 -10.11 33.20
N GLN A 393 -6.61 -10.24 32.18
CA GLN A 393 -7.54 -11.37 32.04
C GLN A 393 -6.86 -12.64 31.50
N ASN A 394 -5.72 -12.50 30.83
CA ASN A 394 -5.02 -13.60 30.17
C ASN A 394 -3.73 -13.92 30.92
N TYR A 395 -3.69 -15.01 31.70
CA TYR A 395 -2.55 -15.33 32.57
C TYR A 395 -1.93 -16.72 32.30
N PRO A 396 -0.58 -16.85 32.25
CA PRO A 396 0.45 -15.83 32.01
C PRO A 396 0.84 -15.77 30.51
N PRO A 397 0.89 -14.58 29.89
CA PRO A 397 1.33 -14.42 28.51
C PRO A 397 2.86 -14.40 28.41
N LYS A 398 3.40 -14.53 27.19
CA LYS A 398 4.85 -14.58 26.97
C LYS A 398 5.54 -13.22 27.03
N ILE A 399 4.80 -12.14 26.76
CA ILE A 399 5.29 -10.77 26.80
C ILE A 399 5.34 -10.25 28.25
N LYS A 400 6.40 -9.53 28.63
CA LYS A 400 6.52 -8.93 29.96
C LYS A 400 5.53 -7.78 30.12
N ARG A 401 5.02 -7.61 31.35
CA ARG A 401 4.09 -6.53 31.71
C ARG A 401 4.63 -5.14 31.35
N GLU A 402 5.91 -4.87 31.62
CA GLU A 402 6.54 -3.59 31.32
C GLU A 402 6.53 -3.26 29.81
N SER A 403 6.76 -4.28 28.97
CA SER A 403 6.71 -4.15 27.51
C SER A 403 5.31 -3.82 27.01
N LEU A 404 4.28 -4.43 27.59
CA LEU A 404 2.88 -4.08 27.28
C LEU A 404 2.47 -2.69 27.78
N ILE A 405 2.97 -2.26 28.94
CA ILE A 405 2.78 -0.88 29.39
C ILE A 405 3.39 0.10 28.39
N LYS A 406 4.49 -0.25 27.73
CA LYS A 406 5.06 0.56 26.63
C LYS A 406 4.24 0.52 25.35
N ALA A 407 3.70 -0.63 24.95
CA ALA A 407 2.74 -0.70 23.86
C ALA A 407 1.48 0.15 24.15
N ALA A 408 0.89 0.02 25.34
CA ALA A 408 -0.23 0.83 25.77
C ALA A 408 0.10 2.32 25.81
N ARG A 409 1.31 2.69 26.26
CA ARG A 409 1.77 4.08 26.22
C ARG A 409 1.88 4.62 24.79
N ALA A 410 2.41 3.84 23.85
CA ALA A 410 2.46 4.22 22.44
C ALA A 410 1.04 4.44 21.90
N ILE A 411 0.12 3.52 22.15
CA ILE A 411 -1.30 3.66 21.80
C ILE A 411 -1.93 4.89 22.45
N ALA A 412 -1.64 5.19 23.72
CA ALA A 412 -2.17 6.39 24.36
C ALA A 412 -1.66 7.68 23.69
N LEU A 413 -0.39 7.71 23.29
CA LEU A 413 0.28 8.90 22.78
C LEU A 413 0.01 9.15 21.29
N HIS A 414 -0.41 8.14 20.52
CA HIS A 414 -0.49 8.29 19.06
C HIS A 414 -1.52 9.34 18.60
N ASP A 415 -2.61 9.47 19.35
CA ASP A 415 -3.69 10.40 19.02
C ASP A 415 -3.25 11.87 19.13
N GLU A 416 -3.60 12.67 18.11
CA GLU A 416 -3.21 14.08 17.97
C GLU A 416 -3.66 14.96 19.13
N ASP A 417 -4.84 14.71 19.69
CA ASP A 417 -5.32 15.47 20.84
C ASP A 417 -4.44 15.21 22.06
N ILE A 418 -3.93 13.99 22.25
CA ILE A 418 -3.07 13.66 23.40
C ILE A 418 -1.69 14.29 23.26
N TRP A 419 -0.98 14.05 22.16
CA TRP A 419 0.39 14.58 22.03
C TRP A 419 0.43 16.12 21.93
N LYS A 420 -0.63 16.79 21.44
CA LYS A 420 -0.72 18.26 21.51
C LYS A 420 -0.79 18.80 22.93
N HIS A 421 -1.53 18.14 23.82
CA HIS A 421 -1.55 18.52 25.24
C HIS A 421 -0.21 18.24 25.90
N PHE A 422 0.41 17.08 25.62
CA PHE A 422 1.71 16.72 26.19
C PHE A 422 2.83 17.67 25.74
N SER A 423 2.78 18.16 24.50
CA SER A 423 3.76 19.11 23.95
C SER A 423 3.50 20.57 24.35
N GLY A 424 2.41 20.84 25.06
CA GLY A 424 2.03 22.20 25.45
C GLY A 424 1.51 23.06 24.29
N ARG A 425 1.05 22.43 23.21
CA ARG A 425 0.50 23.08 22.00
C ARG A 425 -1.01 23.22 22.01
N SER A 426 -1.67 22.59 22.98
CA SER A 426 -3.09 22.77 23.24
C SER A 426 -3.33 23.78 24.36
N GLU A 427 -4.56 24.27 24.45
CA GLU A 427 -5.01 25.07 25.58
C GLU A 427 -5.24 24.18 26.82
N GLY A 428 -5.30 24.80 28.01
CA GLY A 428 -5.63 24.12 29.26
C GLY A 428 -4.46 23.92 30.24
N ASP A 429 -4.82 23.67 31.50
CA ASP A 429 -3.87 23.59 32.63
C ASP A 429 -2.87 22.44 32.50
N PHE A 430 -3.30 21.31 31.93
CA PHE A 430 -2.41 20.17 31.70
C PHE A 430 -1.30 20.51 30.70
N SER A 431 -1.62 21.26 29.65
CA SER A 431 -0.67 21.65 28.60
C SER A 431 0.51 22.47 29.13
N GLN A 432 0.32 23.18 30.26
CA GLN A 432 1.40 23.92 30.92
C GLN A 432 2.50 23.02 31.50
N LYS A 433 2.21 21.72 31.71
CA LYS A 433 3.20 20.75 32.20
C LYS A 433 4.28 20.43 31.17
N LYS A 434 3.99 20.57 29.86
CA LYS A 434 4.89 20.20 28.75
C LYS A 434 5.58 18.85 28.98
N ALA A 435 4.77 17.85 29.35
CA ALA A 435 5.25 16.54 29.76
C ALA A 435 6.15 15.85 28.71
N LEU A 436 5.93 16.16 27.44
CA LEU A 436 6.73 15.68 26.32
C LEU A 436 6.67 16.72 25.21
N GLU A 437 7.62 17.65 25.18
CA GLU A 437 7.65 18.73 24.19
C GLU A 437 7.88 18.22 22.76
N LYS A 438 8.79 17.25 22.63
CA LYS A 438 9.24 16.61 21.39
C LYS A 438 9.48 15.12 21.65
N LEU A 439 9.36 14.30 20.62
CA LEU A 439 9.58 12.86 20.67
C LEU A 439 10.69 12.48 19.70
N GLU A 440 11.83 12.03 20.23
CA GLU A 440 12.94 11.51 19.44
C GLU A 440 12.85 9.98 19.33
N PHE A 441 13.18 9.43 18.16
CA PHE A 441 13.19 7.98 17.95
C PHE A 441 14.15 7.26 18.91
N LYS A 442 15.28 7.90 19.25
CA LYS A 442 16.28 7.29 20.15
C LYS A 442 15.75 7.04 21.57
N ASP A 443 14.82 7.89 22.04
CA ASP A 443 14.32 7.88 23.40
C ASP A 443 13.12 6.93 23.56
N ASP A 444 12.32 6.83 22.50
CA ASP A 444 11.08 6.04 22.48
C ASP A 444 10.68 5.66 21.05
N PRO A 445 11.39 4.68 20.44
CA PRO A 445 11.19 4.28 19.05
C PRO A 445 9.77 3.75 18.82
N LEU A 446 9.14 3.12 19.81
CA LEU A 446 7.81 2.53 19.67
C LEU A 446 6.72 3.59 19.45
N SER A 447 6.65 4.61 20.32
CA SER A 447 5.67 5.68 20.15
C SER A 447 5.98 6.55 18.93
N PHE A 448 7.27 6.76 18.63
CA PHE A 448 7.70 7.49 17.43
C PHE A 448 7.19 6.78 16.18
N LEU A 449 7.43 5.47 16.05
CA LEU A 449 7.02 4.68 14.90
C LEU A 449 5.51 4.60 14.77
N LEU A 450 4.76 4.52 15.88
CA LEU A 450 3.31 4.45 15.80
C LEU A 450 2.73 5.74 15.22
N ILE A 451 3.15 6.91 15.74
CA ILE A 451 2.72 8.21 15.19
C ILE A 451 3.19 8.38 13.75
N PHE A 452 4.45 8.04 13.47
CA PHE A 452 5.02 8.16 12.13
C PHE A 452 4.24 7.31 11.13
N CYS A 453 4.05 6.01 11.40
CA CYS A 453 3.35 5.11 10.50
C CYS A 453 1.87 5.49 10.37
N ASP A 454 1.17 5.80 11.47
CA ASP A 454 -0.23 6.24 11.44
C ASP A 454 -0.42 7.50 10.58
N THR A 455 0.49 8.48 10.73
CA THR A 455 0.50 9.71 9.91
C THR A 455 0.73 9.42 8.44
N LEU A 456 1.44 8.37 8.06
CA LEU A 456 1.65 8.07 6.64
C LEU A 456 0.43 7.37 6.06
N GLN A 457 -0.15 6.46 6.82
CA GLN A 457 -1.10 5.45 6.37
C GLN A 457 -2.51 6.02 6.19
N GLU A 458 -2.77 6.53 4.99
CA GLU A 458 -4.13 6.94 4.56
C GLU A 458 -4.64 6.15 3.34
N TRP A 459 -3.82 5.25 2.78
CA TRP A 459 -4.12 4.54 1.53
C TRP A 459 -4.87 3.23 1.73
N GLY A 460 -5.63 2.82 0.71
CA GLY A 460 -6.42 1.57 0.73
C GLY A 460 -7.59 1.57 1.73
N ARG A 461 -7.91 2.72 2.34
CA ARG A 461 -9.03 2.87 3.26
C ARG A 461 -10.34 2.93 2.46
N VAL A 462 -11.23 1.96 2.65
CA VAL A 462 -12.56 1.99 2.04
C VAL A 462 -13.42 3.06 2.74
N GLY A 463 -13.94 4.01 1.97
CA GLY A 463 -14.81 5.11 2.42
C GLY A 463 -15.25 5.96 1.22
N ARG A 464 -16.38 6.69 1.28
CA ARG A 464 -16.83 7.49 0.11
C ARG A 464 -15.84 8.59 -0.26
N ASP A 465 -15.17 9.15 0.75
CA ASP A 465 -14.18 10.20 0.59
C ASP A 465 -12.80 9.64 0.16
N TYR A 466 -12.66 8.31 0.01
CA TYR A 466 -11.43 7.69 -0.53
C TYR A 466 -11.17 8.13 -1.97
N GLU A 467 -12.22 8.26 -2.79
CA GLU A 467 -12.07 8.79 -4.16
C GLU A 467 -11.57 10.25 -4.12
N GLU A 468 -11.88 11.02 -3.08
CA GLU A 468 -11.48 12.43 -2.99
C GLU A 468 -10.01 12.59 -2.56
N THR A 469 -9.50 11.74 -1.68
CA THR A 469 -8.12 11.85 -1.19
C THR A 469 -7.14 10.97 -1.97
N GLU A 470 -7.58 9.76 -2.33
CA GLU A 470 -6.82 8.62 -2.86
C GLU A 470 -5.32 8.71 -2.53
N ALA A 471 -4.99 8.78 -1.24
CA ALA A 471 -3.59 8.65 -0.84
C ALA A 471 -3.10 7.25 -1.27
N ARG A 472 -1.85 7.15 -1.70
CA ARG A 472 -1.19 5.90 -2.08
C ARG A 472 0.23 5.88 -1.55
N LEU A 473 0.66 4.73 -1.03
CA LEU A 473 2.07 4.44 -0.88
C LEU A 473 2.65 4.02 -2.23
N ASP A 474 3.50 4.85 -2.77
CA ASP A 474 4.19 4.55 -4.02
C ASP A 474 5.35 3.60 -3.74
N ASP A 475 6.18 3.93 -2.76
CA ASP A 475 7.37 3.15 -2.42
C ASP A 475 7.86 3.44 -0.99
N VAL A 476 8.65 2.50 -0.44
CA VAL A 476 9.32 2.64 0.85
C VAL A 476 10.67 1.93 0.79
N GLY A 477 11.70 2.56 1.34
CA GLY A 477 13.05 2.02 1.28
C GLY A 477 13.97 2.52 2.36
N PHE A 478 15.12 1.86 2.44
CA PHE A 478 16.17 2.17 3.39
C PHE A 478 17.52 2.15 2.70
N SER A 479 18.25 3.26 2.76
CA SER A 479 19.58 3.41 2.16
C SER A 479 20.40 4.42 2.95
N ASP A 480 21.69 4.17 3.16
CA ASP A 480 22.60 5.11 3.83
C ASP A 480 22.11 5.58 5.22
N ASN A 481 21.52 4.66 6.01
CA ASN A 481 20.86 4.95 7.29
C ASN A 481 19.68 5.93 7.22
N LEU A 482 19.12 6.14 6.02
CA LEU A 482 17.94 6.95 5.77
C LEU A 482 16.77 6.03 5.41
N MET A 483 15.71 6.08 6.22
CA MET A 483 14.39 5.55 5.91
C MET A 483 13.63 6.60 5.09
N TRP A 484 13.14 6.21 3.92
CA TRP A 484 12.35 7.09 3.07
C TRP A 484 11.02 6.44 2.69
N VAL A 485 9.97 7.26 2.62
CA VAL A 485 8.61 6.85 2.24
C VAL A 485 8.09 7.81 1.19
N ASN A 486 7.64 7.27 0.07
CA ASN A 486 7.07 8.03 -1.04
C ASN A 486 5.55 7.84 -1.05
N ILE A 487 4.83 8.95 -0.91
CA ILE A 487 3.37 8.98 -0.88
C ILE A 487 2.90 9.88 -2.01
N SER A 488 1.86 9.46 -2.71
CA SER A 488 1.14 10.29 -3.65
C SER A 488 -0.32 10.46 -3.23
N VAL A 489 -0.92 11.57 -3.65
CA VAL A 489 -2.34 11.87 -3.47
C VAL A 489 -2.95 12.28 -4.80
N ARG A 490 -4.28 12.28 -4.89
CA ARG A 490 -4.99 12.55 -6.15
C ARG A 490 -4.70 13.95 -6.67
N ASP A 491 -5.10 14.96 -5.91
CA ASP A 491 -5.15 16.35 -6.34
C ASP A 491 -4.41 17.31 -5.38
N GLU A 492 -4.41 18.60 -5.73
CA GLU A 492 -3.74 19.65 -4.96
C GLU A 492 -4.39 19.93 -3.60
N GLY A 493 -5.69 19.72 -3.45
CA GLY A 493 -6.40 19.87 -2.18
C GLY A 493 -5.93 18.81 -1.18
N ALA A 494 -6.00 17.54 -1.58
CA ALA A 494 -5.52 16.41 -0.80
C ALA A 494 -4.01 16.56 -0.47
N PHE A 495 -3.23 17.11 -1.39
CA PHE A 495 -1.80 17.38 -1.16
C PHE A 495 -1.57 18.39 -0.06
N ASN A 496 -2.31 19.52 -0.08
CA ASN A 496 -2.16 20.54 0.93
C ASN A 496 -2.60 20.04 2.31
N ASP A 497 -3.69 19.27 2.39
CA ASP A 497 -4.15 18.67 3.64
C ASP A 497 -3.11 17.70 4.21
N LYS A 498 -2.59 16.81 3.36
CA LYS A 498 -1.58 15.83 3.79
C LYS A 498 -0.26 16.48 4.17
N LYS A 499 0.17 17.47 3.40
CA LYS A 499 1.34 18.29 3.71
C LYS A 499 1.18 18.98 5.06
N ASN A 500 0.01 19.57 5.34
CA ASN A 500 -0.25 20.24 6.61
C ASN A 500 -0.23 19.26 7.78
N GLU A 501 -0.73 18.04 7.60
CA GLU A 501 -0.63 16.97 8.60
C GLU A 501 0.83 16.58 8.88
N ILE A 502 1.60 16.29 7.84
CA ILE A 502 3.03 15.96 7.94
C ILE A 502 3.80 17.11 8.62
N ASP A 503 3.54 18.35 8.22
CA ASP A 503 4.19 19.54 8.81
C ASP A 503 3.84 19.68 10.30
N ARG A 504 2.62 19.34 10.75
CA ARG A 504 2.26 19.32 12.18
C ARG A 504 3.00 18.23 12.95
N VAL A 505 3.07 17.03 12.40
CA VAL A 505 3.71 15.86 13.04
C VAL A 505 5.23 16.02 13.09
N LYS A 506 5.86 16.55 12.03
CA LYS A 506 7.30 16.89 11.99
C LYS A 506 7.73 17.83 13.11
N LYS A 507 6.85 18.73 13.54
CA LYS A 507 7.17 19.63 14.67
C LYS A 507 7.28 18.85 15.99
N PHE A 508 6.63 17.70 16.11
CA PHE A 508 6.62 16.87 17.32
C PHE A 508 7.64 15.72 17.25
N LEU A 509 7.72 15.02 16.12
CA LEU A 509 8.65 13.91 15.88
C LEU A 509 10.01 14.40 15.37
N LEU A 510 11.09 13.96 16.03
CA LEU A 510 12.47 14.34 15.72
C LEU A 510 13.38 13.11 15.47
N ASP A 511 13.59 12.78 14.20
CA ASP A 511 14.73 11.99 13.72
C ASP A 511 15.00 12.24 12.23
N LYS A 512 16.14 12.86 11.91
CA LYS A 512 16.57 13.18 10.54
C LYS A 512 16.74 11.97 9.61
N ARG A 513 16.76 10.74 10.15
CA ARG A 513 16.80 9.51 9.36
C ARG A 513 15.48 9.17 8.69
N PHE A 514 14.40 9.86 9.04
CA PHE A 514 13.07 9.61 8.48
C PHE A 514 12.71 10.73 7.49
N LYS A 515 12.57 10.35 6.22
CA LYS A 515 12.19 11.22 5.10
C LYS A 515 10.84 10.79 4.53
N ILE A 516 9.98 11.77 4.26
CA ILE A 516 8.75 11.60 3.49
C ILE A 516 8.86 12.42 2.21
N THR A 517 8.57 11.81 1.08
CA THR A 517 8.36 12.50 -0.19
C THR A 517 6.88 12.44 -0.50
N LEU A 518 6.22 13.60 -0.58
CA LEU A 518 4.80 13.73 -0.93
C LEU A 518 4.69 14.28 -2.36
N SER A 519 3.83 13.70 -3.18
CA SER A 519 3.59 14.13 -4.56
C SER A 519 2.12 14.18 -4.96
N THR A 520 1.77 14.98 -5.97
CA THR A 520 0.44 14.95 -6.63
C THR A 520 0.45 14.06 -7.87
N ARG A 521 -0.60 13.26 -8.07
CA ARG A 521 -0.80 12.45 -9.28
C ARG A 521 -1.42 13.26 -10.42
N GLU A 522 -2.30 14.20 -10.11
CA GLU A 522 -2.78 15.16 -11.09
C GLU A 522 -1.65 16.13 -11.49
N GLY A 523 -1.45 16.31 -12.81
CA GLY A 523 -0.51 17.28 -13.36
C GLY A 523 0.94 16.81 -13.55
N LEU A 524 1.21 15.50 -13.73
CA LEU A 524 2.55 14.93 -13.99
C LEU A 524 3.58 15.20 -12.87
N GLY A 525 3.16 15.24 -11.60
CA GLY A 525 4.09 15.48 -10.49
C GLY A 525 4.53 16.94 -10.35
N SER A 526 3.66 17.90 -10.69
CA SER A 526 3.94 19.33 -10.60
C SER A 526 4.27 19.80 -9.17
N ASN A 527 3.77 19.11 -8.15
CA ASN A 527 4.07 19.36 -6.75
C ASN A 527 4.76 18.15 -6.13
N ILE A 528 6.06 18.28 -5.84
CA ILE A 528 6.84 17.28 -5.08
C ILE A 528 7.47 18.00 -3.90
N VAL A 529 7.27 17.46 -2.70
CA VAL A 529 7.81 18.02 -1.47
C VAL A 529 8.49 16.94 -0.65
N ASP A 530 9.75 17.19 -0.30
CA ASP A 530 10.51 16.40 0.66
C ASP A 530 10.40 16.98 2.07
N ARG A 531 10.23 16.08 3.05
CA ARG A 531 10.15 16.39 4.48
C ARG A 531 10.98 15.41 5.30
N PHE A 532 11.99 15.94 6.00
CA PHE A 532 12.72 15.20 7.03
C PHE A 532 12.09 15.47 8.40
N MET A 533 12.04 14.46 9.28
CA MET A 533 11.59 14.61 10.67
C MET A 533 12.65 15.31 11.53
N GLU A 534 13.07 16.51 11.19
CA GLU A 534 14.18 17.22 11.88
C GLU A 534 13.72 18.35 12.82
N GLY A 535 12.41 18.58 12.92
CA GLY A 535 11.86 19.76 13.60
C GLY A 535 11.89 21.01 12.71
N GLU A 536 11.36 22.12 13.23
CA GLU A 536 11.52 23.47 12.64
C GLU A 536 12.76 24.18 13.17
#